data_AF-A0A9X9A2Z1-F1
#
_entry.id   AF-A0A9X9A2Z1-F1
#
_cell.length_a   1.000
_cell.length_b   1.000
_cell.length_c   1.000
_cell.angle_alpha   90.00
_cell.angle_beta   90.00
_cell.angle_gamma   90.00
#
_symmetry.space_group_name_H-M   'P 1'
#
loop_
_entity.id
_entity.type
_entity.pdbx_description
1 polymer ?
#
loop_
_entity_poly.entity_id
_entity_poly.type
_entity_poly.pdbx_seq_one_letter_code
_entity_poly.pdbx_strand_id
1 'polypeptide(L)'
;YKPETLENVLGEFLYELNVKELNLVTPDKEYIRRIFKNMPEDELEKLLEDLWYNKDNPFEFLNSLTDLEPLLTVLNDESPQTIAIIASYIKPQLASQLIERLPDHKRVETVMGIAKLEQVDGELIN
;
A
#
# COMPACT_ATOMS: atom_id res chain seq x y z
N TYR A 1 -14.51 4.95 1.79
CA TYR A 1 -13.88 6.28 1.98
C TYR A 1 -14.19 7.24 0.83
N LYS A 2 -14.08 8.57 1.06
CA LYS A 2 -14.06 9.54 -0.06
C LYS A 2 -12.79 9.31 -0.91
N PRO A 3 -12.87 9.37 -2.24
CA PRO A 3 -11.72 9.17 -3.14
C PRO A 3 -10.48 9.99 -2.74
N GLU A 4 -10.70 11.19 -2.23
CA GLU A 4 -9.66 12.13 -1.76
C GLU A 4 -8.81 11.56 -0.61
N THR A 5 -9.36 10.77 0.32
CA THR A 5 -8.57 10.17 1.40
C THR A 5 -7.70 9.03 0.90
N LEU A 6 -8.17 8.27 -0.09
CA LEU A 6 -7.42 7.17 -0.69
C LEU A 6 -6.31 7.71 -1.60
N GLU A 7 -6.61 8.73 -2.40
CA GLU A 7 -5.61 9.45 -3.21
C GLU A 7 -4.54 10.10 -2.32
N ASN A 8 -4.89 10.64 -1.15
CA ASN A 8 -3.93 11.18 -0.20
C ASN A 8 -3.06 10.09 0.46
N VAL A 9 -3.65 8.98 0.89
CA VAL A 9 -2.90 7.86 1.48
C VAL A 9 -1.99 7.18 0.45
N LEU A 10 -2.47 7.03 -0.79
CA LEU A 10 -1.65 6.57 -1.90
C LEU A 10 -0.53 7.58 -2.20
N GLY A 11 -0.85 8.87 -2.22
CA GLY A 11 0.12 9.94 -2.43
C GLY A 11 1.20 9.99 -1.36
N GLU A 12 0.83 9.85 -0.08
CA GLU A 12 1.76 9.77 1.05
C GLU A 12 2.59 8.50 1.00
N PHE A 13 1.99 7.33 0.75
CA PHE A 13 2.70 6.07 0.58
C PHE A 13 3.73 6.13 -0.57
N LEU A 14 3.32 6.66 -1.71
CA LEU A 14 4.18 6.87 -2.88
C LEU A 14 5.26 7.94 -2.60
N TYR A 15 4.96 8.96 -1.80
CA TYR A 15 5.92 9.99 -1.38
C TYR A 15 6.95 9.46 -0.38
N GLU A 16 6.55 8.69 0.63
CA GLU A 16 7.43 8.07 1.63
C GLU A 16 8.32 6.98 1.03
N LEU A 17 7.80 6.21 0.06
CA LEU A 17 8.64 5.41 -0.85
C LEU A 17 9.77 6.31 -1.40
N ASN A 18 9.39 7.40 -2.07
CA ASN A 18 10.26 8.31 -2.82
C ASN A 18 11.31 9.09 -1.99
N VAL A 19 10.98 9.52 -0.77
CA VAL A 19 11.88 10.33 0.07
C VAL A 19 13.09 9.54 0.57
N LYS A 20 12.98 8.22 0.79
CA LYS A 20 14.06 7.44 1.42
C LYS A 20 15.24 7.06 0.52
N GLU A 21 15.12 7.17 -0.81
CA GLU A 21 16.24 6.84 -1.70
C GLU A 21 16.88 8.03 -2.43
N LEU A 22 16.16 9.13 -2.79
CA LEU A 22 16.66 10.03 -3.85
C LEU A 22 16.31 11.53 -3.81
N ASN A 23 15.53 12.01 -2.84
CA ASN A 23 15.22 13.44 -2.73
C ASN A 23 14.45 14.03 -3.95
N LEU A 24 13.58 13.23 -4.59
CA LEU A 24 12.75 13.67 -5.72
C LEU A 24 11.33 13.99 -5.25
N VAL A 25 10.69 14.96 -5.90
CA VAL A 25 9.27 15.29 -5.70
C VAL A 25 8.51 14.63 -6.83
N THR A 26 7.47 13.85 -6.46
CA THR A 26 6.63 12.97 -7.31
C THR A 26 7.31 11.69 -7.83
N PRO A 27 6.84 10.50 -7.40
CA PRO A 27 7.30 9.24 -7.97
C PRO A 27 6.78 9.09 -9.39
N ASP A 28 7.71 9.01 -10.33
CA ASP A 28 7.43 8.70 -11.72
C ASP A 28 7.54 7.19 -11.97
N LYS A 29 7.20 6.75 -13.19
CA LYS A 29 7.27 5.33 -13.56
C LYS A 29 8.67 4.75 -13.37
N GLU A 30 9.72 5.54 -13.60
CA GLU A 30 11.12 5.13 -13.42
C GLU A 30 11.45 4.86 -11.94
N TYR A 31 10.93 5.67 -11.03
CA TYR A 31 11.10 5.46 -9.61
C TYR A 31 10.51 4.11 -9.13
N ILE A 32 9.29 3.78 -9.58
CA ILE A 32 8.66 2.48 -9.27
C ILE A 32 9.46 1.32 -9.87
N ARG A 33 9.99 1.47 -11.09
CA ARG A 33 10.88 0.47 -11.72
C ARG A 33 12.13 0.19 -10.88
N ARG A 34 12.66 1.20 -10.18
CA ARG A 34 13.84 1.03 -9.31
C ARG A 34 13.56 0.27 -8.03
N ILE A 35 12.42 0.52 -7.38
CA ILE A 35 12.00 -0.23 -6.19
C ILE A 35 11.77 -1.70 -6.55
N PHE A 36 11.04 -1.93 -7.64
CA PHE A 36 10.68 -3.26 -8.11
C PHE A 36 11.62 -3.79 -9.19
N LYS A 37 12.92 -3.46 -9.12
CA LYS A 37 13.93 -3.80 -10.14
C LYS A 37 14.10 -5.30 -10.42
N ASN A 38 13.65 -6.15 -9.49
CA ASN A 38 13.72 -7.61 -9.59
C ASN A 38 12.39 -8.24 -10.06
N MET A 39 11.34 -7.43 -10.23
CA MET A 39 10.04 -7.88 -10.75
C MET A 39 10.15 -8.12 -12.27
N PRO A 40 9.49 -9.16 -12.81
CA PRO A 40 9.38 -9.33 -14.27
C PRO A 40 8.80 -8.10 -14.96
N GLU A 41 9.33 -7.73 -16.13
CA GLU A 41 8.94 -6.48 -16.83
C GLU A 41 7.45 -6.43 -17.19
N ASP A 42 6.84 -7.58 -17.49
CA ASP A 42 5.41 -7.70 -17.77
C ASP A 42 4.53 -7.50 -16.53
N GLU A 43 4.96 -7.98 -15.36
CA GLU A 43 4.31 -7.70 -14.08
C GLU A 43 4.48 -6.21 -13.68
N LEU A 44 5.64 -5.64 -13.97
CA LEU A 44 5.98 -4.24 -13.68
C LEU A 44 5.22 -3.26 -14.57
N GLU A 45 5.08 -3.55 -15.87
CA GLU A 45 4.23 -2.75 -16.78
C GLU A 45 2.78 -2.72 -16.31
N LYS A 46 2.24 -3.89 -15.93
CA LYS A 46 0.88 -3.99 -15.40
C LYS A 46 0.70 -3.22 -14.11
N LEU A 47 1.68 -3.30 -13.20
CA LEU A 47 1.75 -2.49 -11.98
C LEU A 47 1.65 -0.98 -12.29
N LEU A 48 2.41 -0.51 -13.27
CA LEU A 48 2.41 0.90 -13.68
C LEU A 48 1.12 1.32 -14.38
N GLU A 49 0.39 0.41 -15.02
CA GLU A 49 -0.95 0.72 -15.54
C GLU A 49 -1.97 0.82 -14.42
N ASP A 50 -2.00 -0.16 -13.51
CA ASP A 50 -2.95 -0.19 -12.40
C ASP A 50 -2.79 1.05 -11.50
N LEU A 51 -1.55 1.43 -11.16
CA LEU A 51 -1.27 2.62 -10.34
C LEU A 51 -1.73 3.95 -10.96
N TRP A 52 -1.64 4.08 -12.29
CA TRP A 52 -1.95 5.34 -12.97
C TRP A 52 -3.38 5.42 -13.52
N TYR A 53 -4.02 4.29 -13.79
CA TYR A 53 -5.32 4.25 -14.45
C TYR A 53 -6.44 3.61 -13.62
N ASN A 54 -6.12 2.76 -12.63
CA ASN A 54 -7.13 2.13 -11.77
C ASN A 54 -7.33 2.91 -10.48
N LYS A 55 -8.25 3.88 -10.51
CA LYS A 55 -8.57 4.74 -9.36
C LYS A 55 -9.42 4.08 -8.28
N ASP A 56 -10.11 3.00 -8.61
CA ASP A 56 -11.07 2.36 -7.70
C ASP A 56 -10.38 1.42 -6.72
N ASN A 57 -9.22 0.87 -7.09
CA ASN A 57 -8.47 -0.07 -6.27
C ASN A 57 -6.95 0.12 -6.40
N PRO A 58 -6.40 1.25 -5.89
CA PRO A 58 -5.04 1.68 -6.17
C PRO A 58 -3.96 0.79 -5.54
N PHE A 59 -4.32 -0.14 -4.66
CA PHE A 59 -3.41 -1.09 -4.02
C PHE A 59 -3.57 -2.52 -4.54
N GLU A 60 -4.46 -2.77 -5.51
CA GLU A 60 -4.73 -4.10 -6.03
C GLU A 60 -3.47 -4.76 -6.60
N PHE A 61 -2.56 -3.96 -7.17
CA PHE A 61 -1.29 -4.41 -7.70
C PHE A 61 -0.42 -5.15 -6.67
N LEU A 62 -0.53 -4.80 -5.38
CA LEU A 62 0.25 -5.42 -4.31
C LEU A 62 -0.04 -6.92 -4.23
N ASN A 63 -1.21 -7.36 -4.69
CA ASN A 63 -1.59 -8.77 -4.77
C ASN A 63 -0.75 -9.61 -5.72
N SER A 64 0.01 -8.97 -6.60
CA SER A 64 0.92 -9.61 -7.54
C SER A 64 2.34 -9.71 -6.98
N LEU A 65 2.63 -9.07 -5.84
CA LEU A 65 3.94 -9.14 -5.22
C LEU A 65 4.24 -10.55 -4.70
N THR A 66 5.35 -11.10 -5.16
CA THR A 66 5.91 -12.38 -4.70
C THR A 66 6.92 -12.18 -3.57
N ASP A 67 7.56 -11.02 -3.49
CA ASP A 67 8.46 -10.60 -2.41
C ASP A 67 7.90 -9.37 -1.68
N LEU A 68 7.79 -9.49 -0.36
CA LEU A 68 7.23 -8.47 0.52
C LEU A 68 8.29 -7.55 1.14
N GLU A 69 9.59 -7.88 1.05
CA GLU A 69 10.65 -7.10 1.69
C GLU A 69 10.68 -5.62 1.30
N PRO A 70 10.50 -5.24 0.01
CA PRO A 70 10.44 -3.83 -0.39
C PRO A 70 9.26 -3.10 0.27
N LEU A 71 8.11 -3.77 0.36
CA LEU A 71 6.90 -3.22 0.96
C LEU A 71 7.08 -3.03 2.48
N LEU A 72 7.67 -4.00 3.17
CA LEU A 72 7.93 -3.91 4.62
C LEU A 72 8.90 -2.79 4.99
N THR A 73 9.92 -2.57 4.15
CA THR A 73 10.89 -1.49 4.35
C THR A 73 10.20 -0.13 4.40
N VAL A 74 9.17 0.05 3.59
CA VAL A 74 8.42 1.30 3.45
C VAL A 74 7.40 1.43 4.56
N LEU A 75 6.63 0.37 4.82
CA LEU A 75 5.59 0.38 5.84
C LEU A 75 6.13 0.48 7.27
N ASN A 76 7.42 0.21 7.48
CA ASN A 76 8.05 0.39 8.78
C ASN A 76 7.98 1.83 9.29
N ASP A 77 7.90 2.84 8.42
CA ASP A 77 7.80 4.25 8.81
C ASP A 77 6.37 4.78 8.76
N GLU A 78 5.47 4.03 8.12
CA GLU A 78 4.08 4.41 7.95
C GLU A 78 3.24 4.30 9.22
N SER A 79 2.17 5.09 9.26
CA SER A 79 1.22 5.04 10.37
C SER A 79 0.44 3.72 10.37
N PRO A 80 0.07 3.15 11.53
CA PRO A 80 -0.75 1.95 11.60
C PRO A 80 -2.09 2.07 10.84
N GLN A 81 -2.63 3.28 10.74
CA GLN A 81 -3.84 3.59 9.97
C GLN A 81 -3.59 3.50 8.46
N THR A 82 -2.47 4.03 7.96
CA THR A 82 -2.04 3.90 6.56
C THR A 82 -1.90 2.42 6.19
N ILE A 83 -1.22 1.65 7.05
CA ILE A 83 -1.03 0.21 6.85
C ILE A 83 -2.36 -0.52 6.86
N ALA A 84 -3.30 -0.15 7.74
CA ALA A 84 -4.63 -0.74 7.80
C ALA A 84 -5.43 -0.52 6.51
N ILE A 85 -5.35 0.68 5.94
CA ILE A 85 -5.98 1.00 4.65
C ILE A 85 -5.36 0.12 3.56
N ILE A 86 -4.02 0.09 3.44
CA ILE A 86 -3.35 -0.76 2.44
C ILE A 86 -3.76 -2.23 2.60
N ALA A 87 -3.77 -2.73 3.83
CA ALA A 87 -4.13 -4.12 4.15
C ALA A 87 -5.58 -4.46 3.77
N SER A 88 -6.53 -3.50 3.82
CA SER A 88 -7.93 -3.73 3.44
C SER A 88 -8.16 -3.81 1.92
N TYR A 89 -7.19 -3.36 1.11
CA TYR A 89 -7.27 -3.39 -0.37
C TYR A 89 -6.46 -4.52 -1.01
N ILE A 90 -5.81 -5.36 -0.20
CA ILE A 90 -5.03 -6.51 -0.66
C ILE A 90 -5.63 -7.83 -0.17
N LYS A 91 -5.19 -8.94 -0.76
CA LYS A 91 -5.65 -10.29 -0.44
C LYS A 91 -5.38 -10.59 1.04
N PRO A 92 -6.33 -11.22 1.77
CA PRO A 92 -6.18 -11.50 3.19
C PRO A 92 -4.89 -12.25 3.55
N GLN A 93 -4.44 -13.16 2.68
CA GLN A 93 -3.19 -13.90 2.88
C GLN A 93 -1.96 -12.98 2.86
N LEU A 94 -1.95 -11.97 1.99
CA LEU A 94 -0.85 -11.01 1.90
C LEU A 94 -0.89 -10.03 3.07
N ALA A 95 -2.07 -9.51 3.41
CA ALA A 95 -2.29 -8.68 4.60
C ALA A 95 -1.84 -9.39 5.88
N SER A 96 -2.16 -10.67 6.07
CA SER A 96 -1.70 -11.43 7.24
C SER A 96 -0.18 -11.49 7.34
N GLN A 97 0.50 -11.81 6.23
CA GLN A 97 1.97 -11.88 6.19
C GLN A 97 2.62 -10.52 6.47
N LEU A 98 2.02 -9.45 5.94
CA LEU A 98 2.44 -8.08 6.18
C LEU A 98 2.37 -7.75 7.67
N ILE A 99 1.20 -7.97 8.28
CA ILE A 99 0.89 -7.64 9.67
C ILE A 99 1.76 -8.43 10.65
N GLU A 100 2.00 -9.71 10.37
CA GLU A 100 2.89 -10.57 11.19
C GLU A 100 4.32 -10.04 11.27
N ARG A 101 4.81 -9.38 10.22
CA ARG A 101 6.18 -8.85 10.16
C ARG A 101 6.34 -7.44 10.73
N LEU A 102 5.23 -6.79 11.12
CA LEU A 102 5.29 -5.48 11.80
C LEU A 102 5.77 -5.62 13.25
N PRO A 103 6.38 -4.56 13.82
CA PRO A 103 6.60 -4.44 15.24
C PRO A 103 5.30 -4.61 16.05
N ASP A 104 5.36 -5.26 17.22
CA ASP A 104 4.18 -5.68 17.98
C ASP A 104 3.20 -4.53 18.29
N HIS A 105 3.70 -3.35 18.63
CA HIS A 105 2.87 -2.17 18.89
C HIS A 105 2.09 -1.71 17.65
N LYS A 106 2.73 -1.70 16.47
CA LYS A 106 2.05 -1.37 15.21
C LYS A 106 1.05 -2.44 14.80
N ARG A 107 1.38 -3.72 15.03
CA ARG A 107 0.51 -4.85 14.66
C ARG A 107 -0.89 -4.71 15.26
N VAL A 108 -0.97 -4.44 16.57
CA VAL A 108 -2.24 -4.29 17.28
C VAL A 108 -3.03 -3.11 16.73
N GLU A 109 -2.39 -1.95 16.55
CA GLU A 109 -3.05 -0.75 16.05
C GLU A 109 -3.54 -0.92 14.60
N THR A 110 -2.76 -1.58 13.74
CA THR A 110 -3.14 -1.89 12.36
C THR A 110 -4.36 -2.82 12.31
N VAL A 111 -4.39 -3.91 13.09
CA VAL A 111 -5.54 -4.82 13.15
C VAL A 111 -6.79 -4.10 13.64
N MET A 112 -6.67 -3.27 14.67
CA MET A 112 -7.78 -2.44 15.15
C MET A 112 -8.24 -1.42 14.10
N GLY A 113 -7.32 -0.88 13.31
CA GLY A 113 -7.61 -0.02 12.17
C GLY A 113 -8.47 -0.75 11.14
N ILE A 114 -8.07 -1.96 10.72
CA ILE A 114 -8.80 -2.78 9.74
C ILE A 114 -10.24 -3.04 10.21
N ALA A 115 -10.42 -3.48 11.46
CA ALA A 115 -11.75 -3.74 12.00
C ALA A 115 -12.65 -2.48 12.03
N LYS A 116 -12.08 -1.31 12.27
CA LYS A 116 -12.81 -0.03 12.20
C LYS A 116 -13.18 0.35 10.75
N LEU A 117 -12.29 0.08 9.80
CA LEU A 117 -12.56 0.31 8.37
C LEU A 117 -13.78 -0.52 7.91
N GLU A 118 -13.84 -1.80 8.28
CA GLU A 118 -14.97 -2.69 7.96
C GLU A 118 -16.30 -2.20 8.56
N GLN A 119 -16.28 -1.64 9.77
CA GLN A 119 -17.49 -1.06 10.38
C GLN A 119 -17.96 0.20 9.65
N VAL A 120 -17.05 1.10 9.26
CA VAL A 120 -17.40 2.35 8.57
C VAL A 120 -18.00 2.07 7.19
N ASP A 121 -17.41 1.15 6.41
CA ASP A 121 -17.99 0.78 5.11
C ASP A 121 -19.34 0.07 5.26
N GLY A 122 -19.56 -0.72 6.32
CA GLY A 122 -20.86 -1.33 6.63
C GLY A 122 -21.95 -0.33 7.05
N GLU A 123 -21.59 0.75 7.76
CA GLU A 123 -22.53 1.83 8.14
C GLU A 123 -22.89 2.74 6.96
N LEU A 124 -22.00 2.90 5.97
CA LEU A 124 -22.25 3.69 4.76
C LEU A 124 -23.18 2.99 3.76
N ILE A 125 -23.46 1.70 3.94
CA ILE A 125 -24.30 0.88 3.04
C ILE A 125 -25.75 0.71 3.59
N ASN A 126 -26.12 1.38 4.70
CA ASN A 126 -27.49 1.36 5.24
C ASN A 126 -28.23 2.70 5.13
#